data_AF-A0AAX6F0F0-F1
#
_entry.id   AF-A0AAX6F0F0-F1
#
_cell.length_a   1.000
_cell.length_b   1.000
_cell.length_c   1.000
_cell.angle_alpha   90.00
_cell.angle_beta   90.00
_cell.angle_gamma   90.00
#
_symmetry.space_group_name_H-M   'P 1'
#
loop_
_entity.id
_entity.type
_entity.pdbx_description
1 polymer ?
#
loop_
_entity_poly.entity_id
_entity_poly.type
_entity_poly.pdbx_seq_one_letter_code
_entity_poly.pdbx_strand_id
1 'polypeptide(L)'
;MNIGGFLTTIACVVCMVLLLNSPVYYQRKRFGLLMAAALFEGASVGPLIEIVLDFDPSILVTGFVGTSLAFLCFSGAAIVARRREFLYLGGLLSSGLSILFWLHFATSMFGHSVATFNVEIYFGLLLFLGYMVFDTQQIIERAHLGDLDYVKHALTLFTDFAAVLVRILVIMMRNAERAEEKKRKKRS
;
A
#
# COMPACT_ATOMS: atom_id res chain seq x y z
N MET A 1 6.19 19.41 15.27
CA MET A 1 6.25 18.20 16.14
C MET A 1 5.90 17.01 15.27
N ASN A 2 6.89 16.19 14.90
CA ASN A 2 6.70 15.08 13.94
C ASN A 2 6.12 13.84 14.65
N ILE A 3 4.84 13.95 15.05
CA ILE A 3 4.09 12.86 15.72
C ILE A 3 3.74 11.75 14.71
N GLY A 4 3.63 12.09 13.42
CA GLY A 4 3.43 11.13 12.34
C GLY A 4 4.76 10.58 11.84
N GLY A 5 4.97 9.29 12.00
CA GLY A 5 6.18 8.63 11.52
C GLY A 5 6.44 7.39 12.36
N PHE A 6 7.58 7.33 13.03
CA PHE A 6 8.00 6.12 13.73
C PHE A 6 7.06 5.68 14.86
N LEU A 7 6.57 6.63 15.67
CA LEU A 7 5.68 6.32 16.80
C LEU A 7 4.30 5.82 16.34
N THR A 8 3.72 6.45 15.31
CA THR A 8 2.43 6.04 14.76
C THR A 8 2.54 4.72 13.99
N THR A 9 3.66 4.45 13.31
CA THR A 9 3.91 3.14 12.70
C THR A 9 4.02 2.04 13.75
N ILE A 10 4.76 2.25 14.85
CA ILE A 10 4.81 1.28 15.96
C ILE A 10 3.44 1.06 16.57
N ALA A 11 2.68 2.13 16.82
CA ALA A 11 1.32 2.04 17.35
C ALA A 11 0.38 1.25 16.40
N CYS A 12 0.50 1.47 15.09
CA CYS A 12 -0.25 0.75 14.08
C CYS A 12 0.07 -0.76 14.09
N VAL A 13 1.37 -1.13 14.11
CA VAL A 13 1.81 -2.53 14.19
C VAL A 13 1.32 -3.21 15.47
N VAL A 14 1.40 -2.52 16.61
CA VAL A 14 0.87 -3.02 17.89
C VAL A 14 -0.64 -3.25 17.80
N CYS A 15 -1.40 -2.31 17.23
CA CYS A 15 -2.84 -2.47 17.04
C CYS A 15 -3.18 -3.65 16.12
N MET A 16 -2.43 -3.86 15.03
CA MET A 16 -2.61 -5.01 14.13
C MET A 16 -2.32 -6.35 14.83
N VAL A 17 -1.21 -6.44 15.57
CA VAL A 17 -0.84 -7.65 16.32
C VAL A 17 -1.88 -7.97 17.40
N LEU A 18 -2.39 -6.95 18.09
CA LEU A 18 -3.45 -7.12 19.09
C LEU A 18 -4.78 -7.55 18.45
N LEU A 19 -5.10 -7.07 17.25
CA LEU A 19 -6.31 -7.46 16.52
C LEU A 19 -6.23 -8.90 16.00
N LEU A 20 -5.05 -9.36 15.59
CA LEU A 20 -4.80 -10.75 15.19
C LEU A 20 -4.92 -11.72 16.37
N ASN A 21 -4.42 -11.34 17.55
CA ASN A 21 -4.48 -12.15 18.77
C ASN A 21 -5.83 -12.08 19.51
N SER A 22 -6.72 -11.15 19.15
CA SER A 22 -8.02 -11.01 19.80
C SER A 22 -9.02 -12.08 19.32
N PRO A 23 -9.67 -12.83 20.23
CA PRO A 23 -10.66 -13.85 19.86
C PRO A 23 -11.92 -13.22 19.23
N VAL A 24 -12.51 -13.95 18.27
CA VAL A 24 -13.60 -13.51 17.37
C VAL A 24 -14.85 -13.01 18.10
N TYR A 25 -15.05 -13.40 19.36
CA TYR A 25 -16.23 -13.11 20.17
C TYR A 25 -16.35 -11.63 20.63
N TYR A 26 -15.25 -10.87 20.72
CA TYR A 26 -15.27 -9.47 21.18
C TYR A 26 -15.36 -8.44 20.05
N GLN A 27 -16.44 -8.48 19.26
CA GLN A 27 -16.66 -7.62 18.09
C GLN A 27 -16.43 -6.12 18.36
N ARG A 28 -16.93 -5.56 19.48
CA ARG A 28 -16.73 -4.14 19.84
C ARG A 28 -15.26 -3.77 20.08
N LYS A 29 -14.48 -4.65 20.71
CA LYS A 29 -13.04 -4.41 20.94
C LYS A 29 -12.27 -4.44 19.62
N ARG A 30 -12.65 -5.32 18.70
CA ARG A 30 -12.00 -5.46 17.40
C ARG A 30 -12.30 -4.29 16.48
N PHE A 31 -13.54 -3.79 16.49
CA PHE A 31 -13.89 -2.56 15.78
C PHE A 31 -13.15 -1.34 16.35
N GLY A 32 -13.02 -1.24 17.69
CA GLY A 32 -12.21 -0.19 18.32
C GLY A 32 -10.73 -0.26 17.93
N LEU A 33 -10.16 -1.47 17.89
CA LEU A 33 -8.78 -1.69 17.41
C LEU A 33 -8.62 -1.39 15.92
N LEU A 34 -9.63 -1.68 15.09
CA LEU A 34 -9.63 -1.31 13.66
C LEU A 34 -9.61 0.20 13.50
N MET A 35 -10.49 0.92 14.22
CA MET A 35 -10.54 2.38 14.15
C MET A 35 -9.23 3.01 14.63
N ALA A 36 -8.62 2.46 15.69
CA ALA A 36 -7.31 2.88 16.17
C ALA A 36 -6.20 2.60 15.14
N ALA A 37 -6.18 1.41 14.54
CA ALA A 37 -5.21 1.05 13.51
C ALA A 37 -5.32 1.98 12.29
N ALA A 38 -6.54 2.23 11.80
CA ALA A 38 -6.81 3.13 10.69
C ALA A 38 -6.40 4.57 11.00
N LEU A 39 -6.65 5.04 12.22
CA LEU A 39 -6.23 6.37 12.67
C LEU A 39 -4.70 6.48 12.73
N PHE A 40 -4.00 5.48 13.26
CA PHE A 40 -2.53 5.51 13.33
C PHE A 40 -1.89 5.37 11.95
N GLU A 41 -2.47 4.56 11.07
CA GLU A 41 -2.06 4.46 9.68
C GLU A 41 -2.22 5.81 8.96
N GLY A 42 -3.40 6.44 9.04
CA GLY A 42 -3.62 7.78 8.48
C GLY A 42 -2.66 8.82 9.05
N ALA A 43 -2.42 8.81 10.36
CA ALA A 43 -1.45 9.69 11.01
C ALA A 43 0.00 9.43 10.56
N SER A 44 0.36 8.19 10.20
CA SER A 44 1.68 7.86 9.64
C SER A 44 1.86 8.37 8.20
N VAL A 45 0.77 8.42 7.42
CA VAL A 45 0.79 8.93 6.04
C VAL A 45 0.67 10.46 6.00
N GLY A 46 0.15 11.08 7.06
CA GLY A 46 -0.02 12.54 7.20
C GLY A 46 1.16 13.40 6.72
N PRO A 47 2.40 13.16 7.19
CA PRO A 47 3.56 13.93 6.73
C PRO A 47 3.81 13.85 5.21
N LEU A 48 3.55 12.68 4.59
CA LEU A 48 3.68 12.55 3.15
C LEU A 48 2.62 13.37 2.43
N ILE A 49 1.37 13.37 2.93
CA ILE A 49 0.28 14.16 2.37
C ILE A 49 0.58 15.66 2.48
N GLU A 50 1.14 16.13 3.60
CA GLU A 50 1.57 17.53 3.75
C GLU A 50 2.57 17.93 2.66
N ILE A 51 3.60 17.10 2.41
CA ILE A 51 4.58 17.37 1.36
C ILE A 51 3.93 17.38 -0.04
N VAL A 52 2.96 16.48 -0.31
CA VAL A 52 2.22 16.48 -1.58
C VAL A 52 1.41 17.76 -1.74
N LEU A 53 0.71 18.18 -0.69
CA LEU A 53 -0.15 19.38 -0.70
C LEU A 53 0.66 20.66 -0.89
N ASP A 54 1.83 20.74 -0.26
CA ASP A 54 2.76 21.87 -0.41
C ASP A 54 3.34 21.94 -1.83
N PHE A 55 3.50 20.80 -2.51
CA PHE A 55 4.03 20.74 -3.86
C PHE A 55 2.96 21.03 -4.92
N ASP A 56 1.92 20.20 -5.00
CA ASP A 56 0.77 20.40 -5.88
C ASP A 56 -0.44 19.58 -5.37
N PRO A 57 -1.51 20.24 -4.89
CA PRO A 57 -2.69 19.55 -4.36
C PRO A 57 -3.44 18.72 -5.42
N SER A 58 -3.26 19.01 -6.72
CA SER A 58 -3.84 18.22 -7.81
C SER A 58 -3.33 16.78 -7.81
N ILE A 59 -2.07 16.56 -7.39
CA ILE A 59 -1.46 15.22 -7.30
C ILE A 59 -2.22 14.34 -6.29
N LEU A 60 -2.65 14.92 -5.17
CA LEU A 60 -3.39 14.19 -4.15
C LEU A 60 -4.73 13.68 -4.70
N VAL A 61 -5.49 14.56 -5.35
CA VAL A 61 -6.82 14.23 -5.90
C VAL A 61 -6.68 13.19 -7.01
N THR A 62 -5.78 13.41 -7.96
CA THR A 62 -5.56 12.51 -9.09
C THR A 62 -5.01 11.15 -8.64
N GLY A 63 -4.09 11.12 -7.67
CA GLY A 63 -3.57 9.89 -7.07
C GLY A 63 -4.66 9.10 -6.34
N PHE A 64 -5.53 9.79 -5.58
CA PHE A 64 -6.64 9.16 -4.87
C PHE A 64 -7.68 8.56 -5.82
N VAL A 65 -8.08 9.31 -6.85
CA VAL A 65 -9.03 8.81 -7.88
C VAL A 65 -8.42 7.64 -8.64
N GLY A 66 -7.16 7.74 -9.04
CA GLY A 66 -6.44 6.66 -9.73
C GLY A 66 -6.35 5.39 -8.89
N THR A 67 -6.02 5.52 -7.60
CA THR A 67 -5.97 4.38 -6.67
C THR A 67 -7.35 3.76 -6.46
N SER A 68 -8.38 4.59 -6.30
CA SER A 68 -9.77 4.12 -6.13
C SER A 68 -10.27 3.34 -7.34
N LEU A 69 -9.99 3.85 -8.54
CA LEU A 69 -10.34 3.16 -9.77
C LEU A 69 -9.57 1.84 -9.91
N ALA A 70 -8.26 1.85 -9.67
CA ALA A 70 -7.44 0.64 -9.69
C ALA A 70 -7.95 -0.40 -8.69
N PHE A 71 -8.19 0.01 -7.44
CA PHE A 71 -8.73 -0.85 -6.39
C PHE A 71 -10.07 -1.47 -6.79
N LEU A 72 -11.01 -0.67 -7.30
CA LEU A 72 -12.33 -1.17 -7.76
C LEU A 72 -12.19 -2.15 -8.92
N CYS A 73 -11.40 -1.82 -9.95
CA CYS A 73 -11.22 -2.66 -11.12
C CYS A 73 -10.54 -3.99 -10.76
N PHE A 74 -9.44 -3.95 -10.00
CA PHE A 74 -8.67 -5.13 -9.65
C PHE A 74 -9.37 -6.00 -8.60
N SER A 75 -10.02 -5.40 -7.59
CA SER A 75 -10.83 -6.16 -6.63
C SER A 75 -12.03 -6.80 -7.32
N GLY A 76 -12.68 -6.09 -8.25
CA GLY A 76 -13.75 -6.64 -9.09
C GLY A 76 -13.28 -7.80 -9.96
N ALA A 77 -12.13 -7.67 -10.61
CA ALA A 77 -11.52 -8.75 -11.39
C ALA A 77 -11.17 -9.96 -10.52
N ALA A 78 -10.67 -9.72 -9.30
CA ALA A 78 -10.39 -10.78 -8.34
C ALA A 78 -11.67 -11.59 -8.05
N ILE A 79 -12.81 -10.94 -7.77
CA ILE A 79 -14.07 -11.64 -7.47
C ILE A 79 -14.47 -12.65 -8.56
N VAL A 80 -14.13 -12.38 -9.83
CA VAL A 80 -14.46 -13.23 -10.98
C VAL A 80 -13.35 -14.30 -11.26
N ALA A 81 -12.14 -14.11 -10.75
CA ALA A 81 -11.00 -14.98 -11.00
C ALA A 81 -11.17 -16.40 -10.43
N ARG A 82 -10.55 -17.40 -11.08
CA ARG A 82 -10.67 -18.82 -10.70
C ARG A 82 -9.66 -19.18 -9.60
N ARG A 83 -10.14 -19.88 -8.56
CA ARG A 83 -9.38 -20.28 -7.35
C ARG A 83 -7.99 -20.92 -7.56
N ARG A 84 -7.74 -21.64 -8.66
CA ARG A 84 -6.45 -22.36 -8.84
C ARG A 84 -5.26 -21.43 -9.12
N GLU A 85 -5.52 -20.18 -9.54
CA GLU A 85 -4.47 -19.19 -9.82
C GLU A 85 -3.87 -18.59 -8.53
N PHE A 86 -4.54 -18.76 -7.39
CA PHE A 86 -4.15 -18.21 -6.09
C PHE A 86 -2.77 -18.70 -5.60
N LEU A 87 -2.51 -20.01 -5.64
CA LEU A 87 -1.23 -20.59 -5.20
C LEU A 87 -0.05 -20.10 -6.05
N TYR A 88 -0.25 -19.97 -7.36
CA TYR A 88 0.77 -19.48 -8.27
C TYR A 88 1.01 -17.98 -8.08
N LEU A 89 -0.05 -17.20 -7.88
CA LEU A 89 0.04 -15.76 -7.66
C LEU A 89 0.77 -15.44 -6.36
N GLY A 90 0.46 -16.13 -5.26
CA GLY A 90 1.15 -15.94 -3.97
C GLY A 90 2.64 -16.24 -4.05
N GLY A 91 3.02 -17.34 -4.72
CA GLY A 91 4.43 -17.69 -4.96
C GLY A 91 5.15 -16.63 -5.80
N LEU A 92 4.51 -16.16 -6.87
CA LEU A 92 5.06 -15.10 -7.73
C LEU A 92 5.26 -13.78 -6.96
N LEU A 93 4.25 -13.33 -6.21
CA LEU A 93 4.33 -12.09 -5.43
C LEU A 93 5.37 -12.15 -4.32
N SER A 94 5.48 -13.29 -3.62
CA SER A 94 6.50 -13.51 -2.59
C SER A 94 7.91 -13.47 -3.19
N SER A 95 8.11 -14.11 -4.35
CA SER A 95 9.39 -14.04 -5.07
C SER A 95 9.72 -12.61 -5.53
N GLY A 96 8.74 -11.87 -6.04
CA GLY A 96 8.92 -10.48 -6.45
C GLY A 96 9.27 -9.55 -5.30
N LEU A 97 8.65 -9.75 -4.13
CA LEU A 97 8.99 -9.01 -2.91
C LEU A 97 10.42 -9.31 -2.46
N SER A 98 10.85 -10.57 -2.56
CA SER A 98 12.24 -10.96 -2.26
C SER A 98 13.23 -10.30 -3.22
N ILE A 99 12.89 -10.20 -4.51
CA ILE A 99 13.69 -9.48 -5.50
C ILE A 99 13.79 -7.99 -5.16
N LEU A 100 12.67 -7.34 -4.81
CA LEU A 100 12.69 -5.95 -4.35
C LEU A 100 13.59 -5.75 -3.13
N PHE A 101 13.52 -6.66 -2.16
CA PHE A 101 14.37 -6.62 -0.98
C PHE A 101 15.86 -6.67 -1.34
N TRP A 102 16.25 -7.61 -2.22
CA TRP A 102 17.62 -7.71 -2.70
C TRP A 102 18.06 -6.51 -3.54
N LEU A 103 17.15 -5.95 -4.35
CA LEU A 103 17.41 -4.72 -5.11
C LEU A 103 17.65 -3.54 -4.17
N HIS A 104 16.81 -3.34 -3.15
CA HIS A 104 17.01 -2.31 -2.13
C HIS A 104 18.34 -2.48 -1.40
N PHE A 105 18.70 -3.71 -1.04
CA PHE A 105 19.98 -4.00 -0.40
C PHE A 105 21.15 -3.67 -1.32
N ALA A 106 21.07 -4.08 -2.60
CA ALA A 106 22.08 -3.79 -3.59
C ALA A 106 22.22 -2.28 -3.87
N THR A 107 21.11 -1.54 -4.01
CA THR A 107 21.13 -0.09 -4.24
C THR A 107 21.61 0.69 -3.02
N SER A 108 21.44 0.15 -1.81
CA SER A 108 22.02 0.70 -0.58
C SER A 108 23.53 0.51 -0.51
N MET A 109 24.06 -0.63 -0.96
CA MET A 109 25.50 -0.94 -0.92
C MET A 109 26.29 -0.32 -2.08
N PHE A 110 25.73 -0.33 -3.30
CA PHE A 110 26.42 0.10 -4.52
C PHE A 110 26.00 1.51 -5.00
N GLY A 111 25.08 2.16 -4.29
CA GLY A 111 24.52 3.45 -4.66
C GLY A 111 23.35 3.36 -5.65
N HIS A 112 22.56 4.43 -5.72
CA HIS A 112 21.37 4.49 -6.56
C HIS A 112 21.70 4.99 -7.97
N SER A 113 21.39 4.17 -8.99
CA SER A 113 21.32 4.65 -10.38
C SER A 113 19.88 5.04 -10.73
N VAL A 114 19.72 5.99 -11.66
CA VAL A 114 18.39 6.45 -12.12
C VAL A 114 17.54 5.29 -12.68
N ALA A 115 18.18 4.31 -13.32
CA ALA A 115 17.52 3.14 -13.90
C ALA A 115 17.05 2.15 -12.83
N THR A 116 17.91 1.77 -11.88
CA THR A 116 17.53 0.86 -10.78
C THR A 116 16.41 1.45 -9.94
N PHE A 117 16.42 2.76 -9.70
CA PHE A 117 15.38 3.42 -8.92
C PHE A 117 14.02 3.51 -9.64
N ASN A 118 14.02 3.71 -10.96
CA ASN A 118 12.77 3.65 -11.74
C ASN A 118 12.19 2.22 -11.71
N VAL A 119 13.03 1.20 -11.93
CA VAL A 119 12.61 -0.20 -11.86
C VAL A 119 11.99 -0.51 -10.49
N GLU A 120 12.67 -0.16 -9.40
CA GLU A 120 12.20 -0.41 -8.04
C GLU A 120 10.81 0.22 -7.77
N ILE A 121 10.58 1.43 -8.26
CA ILE A 121 9.34 2.15 -8.01
C ILE A 121 8.16 1.58 -8.81
N TYR A 122 8.33 1.35 -10.10
CA TYR A 122 7.27 0.79 -10.95
C TYR A 122 7.04 -0.71 -10.71
N PHE A 123 8.12 -1.48 -10.47
CA PHE A 123 8.01 -2.89 -10.09
C PHE A 123 7.37 -3.03 -8.70
N GLY A 124 7.71 -2.14 -7.77
CA GLY A 124 7.01 -2.01 -6.49
C GLY A 124 5.52 -1.75 -6.67
N LEU A 125 5.13 -0.78 -7.49
CA LEU A 125 3.71 -0.53 -7.77
C LEU A 125 3.00 -1.78 -8.30
N LEU A 126 3.60 -2.49 -9.25
CA LEU A 126 3.04 -3.73 -9.79
C LEU A 126 2.85 -4.79 -8.72
N LEU A 127 3.84 -4.98 -7.84
CA LEU A 127 3.74 -5.95 -6.74
C LEU A 127 2.66 -5.59 -5.74
N PHE A 128 2.55 -4.32 -5.33
CA PHE A 128 1.51 -3.88 -4.40
C PHE A 128 0.10 -4.03 -4.99
N LEU A 129 -0.08 -3.71 -6.27
CA LEU A 129 -1.34 -3.98 -6.98
C LEU A 129 -1.65 -5.48 -7.03
N GLY A 130 -0.62 -6.32 -7.23
CA GLY A 130 -0.75 -7.77 -7.19
C GLY A 130 -1.12 -8.32 -5.81
N TYR A 131 -0.50 -7.80 -4.74
CA TYR A 131 -0.85 -8.15 -3.36
C TYR A 131 -2.30 -7.78 -3.03
N MET A 132 -2.76 -6.60 -3.43
CA MET A 132 -4.16 -6.20 -3.27
C MET A 132 -5.14 -7.19 -3.94
N VAL A 133 -4.83 -7.68 -5.14
CA VAL A 133 -5.62 -8.73 -5.82
C VAL A 133 -5.57 -10.04 -5.02
N PHE A 134 -4.38 -10.43 -4.59
CA PHE A 134 -4.14 -11.67 -3.84
C PHE A 134 -4.85 -11.67 -2.47
N ASP A 135 -4.84 -10.55 -1.75
CA ASP A 135 -5.51 -10.42 -0.46
C ASP A 135 -7.03 -10.38 -0.63
N THR A 136 -7.54 -9.72 -1.68
CA THR A 136 -8.96 -9.84 -2.07
C THR A 136 -9.36 -11.30 -2.32
N GLN A 137 -8.53 -12.07 -3.03
CA GLN A 137 -8.76 -13.51 -3.22
C GLN A 137 -8.76 -14.30 -1.92
N GLN A 138 -7.78 -14.06 -1.04
CA GLN A 138 -7.73 -14.73 0.27
C GLN A 138 -8.98 -14.47 1.09
N ILE A 139 -9.47 -13.22 1.11
CA ILE A 139 -10.68 -12.84 1.83
C ILE A 139 -11.87 -13.64 1.32
N ILE A 140 -12.03 -13.73 -0.01
CA ILE A 140 -13.14 -14.48 -0.63
C ILE A 140 -13.03 -15.97 -0.31
N GLU A 141 -11.83 -16.54 -0.35
CA GLU A 141 -11.62 -17.95 -0.03
C GLU A 141 -11.91 -18.25 1.44
N ARG A 142 -11.40 -17.43 2.36
CA ARG A 142 -11.67 -17.53 3.80
C ARG A 142 -13.17 -17.42 4.11
N ALA A 143 -13.87 -16.49 3.45
CA ALA A 143 -15.32 -16.35 3.57
C ALA A 143 -16.07 -17.62 3.12
N HIS A 144 -15.62 -18.27 2.05
CA HIS A 144 -16.19 -19.56 1.61
C HIS A 144 -15.87 -20.73 2.55
N LEU A 145 -14.74 -20.67 3.26
CA LEU A 145 -14.36 -21.66 4.28
C LEU A 145 -15.05 -21.42 5.63
N GLY A 146 -15.92 -20.40 5.72
CA GLY A 146 -16.71 -20.09 6.92
C GLY A 146 -16.08 -19.08 7.87
N ASP A 147 -14.92 -18.49 7.52
CA ASP A 147 -14.34 -17.37 8.26
C ASP A 147 -14.99 -16.06 7.81
N LEU A 148 -15.94 -15.56 8.62
CA LEU A 148 -16.70 -14.34 8.35
C LEU A 148 -16.18 -13.15 9.17
N ASP A 149 -14.87 -13.12 9.44
CA ASP A 149 -14.20 -12.05 10.20
C ASP A 149 -14.04 -10.77 9.37
N TYR A 150 -15.16 -10.12 9.07
CA TYR A 150 -15.24 -8.93 8.22
C TYR A 150 -14.37 -7.76 8.73
N VAL A 151 -14.10 -7.69 10.03
CA VAL A 151 -13.23 -6.66 10.62
C VAL A 151 -11.79 -6.85 10.16
N LYS A 152 -11.25 -8.07 10.22
CA LYS A 152 -9.90 -8.35 9.70
C LYS A 152 -9.83 -8.12 8.20
N HIS A 153 -10.82 -8.62 7.46
CA HIS A 153 -10.85 -8.50 6.00
C HIS A 153 -10.91 -7.03 5.55
N ALA A 154 -11.71 -6.20 6.22
CA ALA A 154 -11.77 -4.77 5.95
C ALA A 154 -10.45 -4.06 6.25
N LEU A 155 -9.77 -4.41 7.36
CA LEU A 155 -8.48 -3.83 7.69
C LEU A 155 -7.41 -4.18 6.65
N THR A 156 -7.35 -5.44 6.19
CA THR A 156 -6.40 -5.86 5.14
C THR A 156 -6.62 -5.06 3.85
N LEU A 157 -7.85 -4.94 3.38
CA LEU A 157 -8.13 -4.16 2.17
C LEU A 157 -7.84 -2.68 2.33
N PHE A 158 -8.07 -2.13 3.53
CA PHE A 158 -7.73 -0.74 3.85
C PHE A 158 -6.22 -0.50 3.79
N THR A 159 -5.42 -1.40 4.36
CA THR A 159 -3.96 -1.29 4.35
C THR A 159 -3.40 -1.43 2.94
N ASP A 160 -3.94 -2.33 2.13
CA ASP A 160 -3.52 -2.49 0.74
C ASP A 160 -3.82 -1.23 -0.08
N PHE A 161 -5.02 -0.67 0.10
CA PHE A 161 -5.41 0.58 -0.54
C PHE A 161 -4.49 1.73 -0.14
N ALA A 162 -4.24 1.92 1.16
CA ALA A 162 -3.36 2.97 1.67
C ALA A 162 -1.93 2.82 1.14
N ALA A 163 -1.41 1.59 1.08
CA ALA A 163 -0.08 1.30 0.56
C ALA A 163 0.05 1.62 -0.93
N VAL A 164 -0.94 1.25 -1.75
CA VAL A 164 -0.97 1.60 -3.18
C VAL A 164 -1.09 3.11 -3.36
N LEU A 165 -1.94 3.79 -2.57
CA LEU A 165 -2.10 5.24 -2.62
C LEU A 165 -0.77 5.96 -2.35
N VAL A 166 -0.09 5.60 -1.26
CA VAL A 166 1.24 6.13 -0.92
C VAL A 166 2.22 5.93 -2.08
N ARG A 167 2.26 4.73 -2.67
CA ARG A 167 3.15 4.44 -3.80
C ARG A 167 2.84 5.32 -5.01
N ILE A 168 1.56 5.51 -5.35
CA ILE A 168 1.13 6.37 -6.46
C ILE A 168 1.49 7.84 -6.19
N LEU A 169 1.25 8.36 -4.99
CA LEU A 169 1.59 9.74 -4.63
C LEU A 169 3.10 10.00 -4.78
N VAL A 170 3.94 9.09 -4.28
CA VAL A 170 5.40 9.18 -4.44
C VAL A 170 5.80 9.18 -5.93
N ILE A 171 5.17 8.35 -6.77
CA ILE A 171 5.45 8.33 -8.21
C ILE A 171 5.09 9.66 -8.87
N MET A 172 3.89 10.17 -8.58
CA MET A 172 3.38 11.38 -9.21
C MET A 172 4.17 12.63 -8.81
N MET A 173 4.48 12.77 -7.52
CA MET A 173 5.36 13.84 -7.02
C MET A 173 6.70 13.87 -7.74
N ARG A 174 7.37 12.72 -7.84
CA ARG A 174 8.68 12.62 -8.48
C ARG A 174 8.63 12.90 -9.98
N ASN A 175 7.54 12.50 -10.65
CA ASN A 175 7.34 12.82 -12.05
C ASN A 175 7.12 14.32 -12.26
N ALA A 176 6.40 14.98 -11.35
CA ALA A 176 6.19 16.42 -11.39
C ALA A 176 7.49 17.20 -11.13
N GLU A 177 8.29 16.80 -10.13
CA GLU A 177 9.61 17.37 -9.84
C GLU A 177 10.55 17.28 -11.07
N ARG A 178 10.64 16.10 -11.70
CA ARG A 178 11.43 15.91 -12.93
C ARG A 178 10.94 16.76 -14.10
N ALA A 179 9.63 17.02 -14.19
CA ALA A 179 9.07 17.87 -15.23
C ALA A 179 9.48 19.34 -15.03
N GLU A 180 9.43 19.84 -13.79
CA GLU A 180 9.89 21.19 -13.43
C GLU A 180 11.40 21.38 -13.67
N GLU A 181 12.24 20.41 -13.29
CA GLU A 181 13.68 20.46 -13.57
C GLU A 181 13.99 20.58 -15.07
N LYS A 182 13.28 19.82 -15.91
CA LYS A 182 13.44 19.87 -17.36
C LYS A 182 13.02 21.22 -17.94
N LYS A 183 11.94 21.83 -17.42
CA LYS A 183 11.52 23.17 -17.85
C LYS A 183 12.56 24.21 -17.46
N ARG A 184 13.14 24.12 -16.27
CA ARG A 184 14.19 25.03 -15.79
C ARG A 184 15.45 24.93 -16.64
N LYS A 185 15.89 23.72 -17.00
CA LYS A 185 17.05 23.50 -17.89
C LYS A 185 16.85 24.00 -19.32
N LYS A 186 15.62 24.11 -19.80
CA LYS A 186 15.30 24.68 -21.13
C LYS A 186 15.25 26.21 -21.14
N ARG A 187 15.18 26.86 -19.97
CA ARG A 187 15.11 28.33 -19.81
C ARG A 187 16.46 28.96 -19.44
N SER A 188 17.44 28.13 -19.07
CA SER A 188 18.84 28.53 -18.84
C SER A 188 19.68 28.25 -20.07
#